data_AF-A0A6J4P1W4-F1
#
_entry.id   AF-A0A6J4P1W4-F1
#
_cell.length_a   1.000
_cell.length_b   1.000
_cell.length_c   1.000
_cell.angle_alpha   90.00
_cell.angle_beta   90.00
_cell.angle_gamma   90.00
#
_symmetry.space_group_name_H-M   'P 1'
#
loop_
_entity.id
_entity.type
_entity.pdbx_description
1 polymer ?
#
loop_
_entity_poly.entity_id
_entity_poly.type
_entity_poly.pdbx_seq_one_letter_code
_entity_poly.pdbx_strand_id
1 'polypeptide(L)'
;MSKNVLHRHYDRLSSEERFRLDVLAMARGDEQESERLVRSCPRATYTTNERGFTARWSASENITLRICAPLLQELGRLRVVDAFRALVSYQDTLNSNLAFDAYYRGHEAGSYHAWNHAGKTGHPPSWPKGEDPPEVWDPAMERDEEELEVIAKKCGEFLPGILDRLEREVVAQAFTVWVGYEAFCEESAGVPADKLAAVVLAPVMEQIEALERRAESLGVEPEAETVEEIRQGLAEAWRMAERRGI
;
A
#
# COMPACT_ATOMS: atom_id res chain seq x y z
N MET A 1 -35.29 -5.10 -44.77
CA MET A 1 -35.79 -4.06 -43.83
C MET A 1 -35.07 -2.76 -44.12
N SER A 2 -35.82 -1.67 -44.28
CA SER A 2 -35.28 -0.37 -44.75
C SER A 2 -34.33 0.25 -43.71
N LYS A 3 -33.07 0.50 -44.09
CA LYS A 3 -32.03 1.17 -43.27
C LYS A 3 -32.50 2.54 -42.72
N ASN A 4 -33.53 3.16 -43.31
CA ASN A 4 -34.06 4.45 -42.91
C ASN A 4 -34.98 4.41 -41.68
N VAL A 5 -35.51 3.24 -41.27
CA VAL A 5 -36.40 3.15 -40.11
C VAL A 5 -35.62 3.15 -38.78
N LEU A 6 -34.47 2.48 -38.73
CA LEU A 6 -33.58 2.47 -37.56
C LEU A 6 -33.01 3.87 -37.27
N HIS A 7 -32.73 4.67 -38.32
CA HIS A 7 -32.16 6.00 -38.18
C HIS A 7 -33.02 6.93 -37.30
N ARG A 8 -34.36 6.83 -37.39
CA ARG A 8 -35.32 7.62 -36.60
C ARG A 8 -35.33 7.31 -35.10
N HIS A 9 -34.78 6.18 -34.68
CA HIS A 9 -34.76 5.81 -33.26
C HIS A 9 -33.54 6.37 -32.53
N TYR A 10 -32.42 6.60 -33.22
CA TYR A 10 -31.20 7.11 -32.57
C TYR A 10 -31.37 8.52 -32.01
N ASP A 11 -32.21 9.36 -32.62
CA ASP A 11 -32.48 10.73 -32.16
C ASP A 11 -33.20 10.75 -30.79
N ARG A 12 -33.84 9.64 -30.41
CA ARG A 12 -34.57 9.49 -29.13
C ARG A 12 -33.74 8.86 -28.02
N LEU A 13 -32.55 8.36 -28.33
CA LEU A 13 -31.65 7.79 -27.33
C LEU A 13 -31.15 8.91 -26.41
N SER A 14 -31.14 8.61 -25.13
CA SER A 14 -30.43 9.40 -24.12
C SER A 14 -28.91 9.32 -24.34
N SER A 15 -28.17 10.23 -23.70
CA SER A 15 -26.69 10.20 -23.71
C SER A 15 -26.14 8.88 -23.16
N GLU A 16 -26.76 8.36 -22.09
CA GLU A 16 -26.38 7.09 -21.44
C GLU A 16 -26.62 5.88 -22.35
N GLU A 17 -27.78 5.79 -23.01
CA GLU A 17 -28.10 4.69 -23.92
C GLU A 17 -27.18 4.69 -25.14
N ARG A 18 -26.91 5.87 -25.73
CA ARG A 18 -25.94 6.00 -26.82
C ARG A 18 -24.56 5.53 -26.40
N PHE A 19 -24.07 6.00 -25.26
CA PHE A 19 -22.76 5.59 -24.73
C PHE A 19 -22.66 4.06 -24.60
N ARG A 20 -23.65 3.42 -23.97
CA ARG A 20 -23.66 1.96 -23.81
C ARG A 20 -23.65 1.23 -25.16
N LEU A 21 -24.50 1.66 -26.10
CA LEU A 21 -24.57 1.05 -27.43
C LEU A 21 -23.28 1.23 -28.22
N ASP A 22 -22.65 2.40 -28.11
CA ASP A 22 -21.41 2.73 -28.81
C ASP A 22 -20.23 1.90 -28.30
N VAL A 23 -20.09 1.79 -26.96
CA VAL A 23 -19.09 0.90 -26.34
C VAL A 23 -19.30 -0.55 -26.78
N LEU A 24 -20.55 -1.03 -26.80
CA LEU A 24 -20.88 -2.39 -27.23
C LEU A 24 -20.64 -2.62 -28.72
N ALA A 25 -20.87 -1.61 -29.57
CA ALA A 25 -20.56 -1.66 -31.00
C ALA A 25 -19.05 -1.73 -31.23
N MET A 26 -18.28 -0.86 -30.58
CA MET A 26 -16.81 -0.85 -30.63
C MET A 26 -16.20 -2.16 -30.13
N ALA A 27 -16.72 -2.72 -29.03
CA ALA A 27 -16.25 -4.01 -28.51
C ALA A 27 -16.48 -5.19 -29.48
N ARG A 28 -17.47 -5.08 -30.38
CA ARG A 28 -17.75 -6.07 -31.43
C ARG A 28 -17.08 -5.74 -32.77
N GLY A 29 -16.31 -4.65 -32.85
CA GLY A 29 -15.70 -4.17 -34.09
C GLY A 29 -16.70 -3.59 -35.11
N ASP A 30 -17.92 -3.23 -34.68
CA ASP A 30 -18.92 -2.62 -35.56
C ASP A 30 -18.73 -1.09 -35.62
N GLU A 31 -17.68 -0.67 -36.35
CA GLU A 31 -17.35 0.74 -36.54
C GLU A 31 -18.49 1.52 -37.22
N GLN A 32 -19.30 0.87 -38.07
CA GLN A 32 -20.42 1.51 -38.76
C GLN A 32 -21.59 1.84 -37.83
N GLU A 33 -21.83 1.00 -36.82
CA GLU A 33 -22.84 1.29 -35.80
C GLU A 33 -22.36 2.41 -34.88
N SER A 34 -21.08 2.39 -34.49
CA SER A 34 -20.47 3.49 -33.73
C SER A 34 -20.58 4.82 -34.46
N GLU A 35 -20.20 4.86 -35.75
CA GLU A 35 -20.28 6.07 -36.57
C GLU A 35 -21.73 6.59 -36.66
N ARG A 36 -22.72 5.68 -36.78
CA ARG A 36 -24.14 6.06 -36.79
C ARG A 36 -24.59 6.67 -35.46
N LEU A 37 -24.21 6.05 -34.34
CA LEU A 37 -24.53 6.54 -32.99
C LEU A 37 -23.92 7.93 -32.77
N VAL A 38 -22.64 8.11 -33.07
CA VAL A 38 -21.95 9.40 -32.96
C VAL A 38 -22.57 10.46 -33.88
N ARG A 39 -22.87 10.11 -35.14
CA ARG A 39 -23.42 11.08 -36.11
C ARG A 39 -24.82 11.58 -35.75
N SER A 40 -25.63 10.71 -35.14
CA SER A 40 -27.00 11.01 -34.67
C SER A 40 -27.06 11.81 -33.36
N CYS A 41 -25.91 12.05 -32.72
CA CYS A 41 -25.89 12.78 -31.46
C CYS A 41 -26.35 14.25 -31.69
N PRO A 42 -27.32 14.77 -30.92
CA PRO A 42 -27.73 16.17 -30.98
C PRO A 42 -26.53 17.10 -30.82
N ARG A 43 -26.39 18.06 -31.73
CA ARG A 43 -25.30 19.04 -31.71
C ARG A 43 -25.83 20.33 -31.11
N ALA A 44 -25.16 20.82 -30.07
CA ALA A 44 -25.41 22.13 -29.48
C ALA A 44 -24.23 23.06 -29.82
N THR A 45 -24.52 24.33 -30.10
CA THR A 45 -23.49 25.37 -30.22
C THR A 45 -23.22 25.93 -28.83
N TYR A 46 -21.99 25.86 -28.36
CA TYR A 46 -21.59 26.41 -27.07
C TYR A 46 -20.30 27.22 -27.20
N THR A 47 -20.15 28.21 -26.32
CA THR A 47 -18.88 28.90 -26.10
C THR A 47 -18.04 28.07 -25.15
N THR A 48 -16.80 27.78 -25.52
CA THR A 48 -15.88 26.99 -24.69
C THR A 48 -14.66 27.81 -24.30
N ASN A 49 -14.05 27.42 -23.20
CA ASN A 49 -12.72 27.87 -22.83
C ASN A 49 -11.71 27.48 -23.93
N GLU A 50 -10.58 28.19 -23.94
CA GLU A 50 -9.50 27.91 -24.88
C GLU A 50 -9.11 26.42 -24.84
N ARG A 51 -9.03 25.80 -26.02
CA ARG A 51 -8.77 24.36 -26.15
C ARG A 51 -7.41 23.96 -25.60
N GLY A 52 -6.37 24.80 -25.80
CA GLY A 52 -5.03 24.53 -25.29
C GLY A 52 -5.01 24.50 -23.76
N PHE A 53 -5.66 25.48 -23.12
CA PHE A 53 -5.80 25.54 -21.67
C PHE A 53 -6.55 24.33 -21.10
N THR A 54 -7.73 24.03 -21.66
CA THR A 54 -8.55 22.90 -21.18
C THR A 54 -7.83 21.57 -21.35
N ALA A 55 -7.17 21.35 -22.48
CA ALA A 55 -6.44 20.10 -22.72
C ALA A 55 -5.27 19.91 -21.74
N ARG A 56 -4.54 20.98 -21.42
CA ARG A 56 -3.46 20.92 -20.42
C ARG A 56 -4.01 20.63 -19.03
N TRP A 57 -5.12 21.25 -18.65
CA TRP A 57 -5.75 20.99 -17.37
C TRP A 57 -6.23 19.53 -17.24
N SER A 58 -6.95 19.03 -18.25
CA SER A 58 -7.37 17.63 -18.34
C SER A 58 -6.17 16.68 -18.28
N ALA A 59 -5.10 16.98 -19.02
CA ALA A 59 -3.88 16.18 -19.03
C ALA A 59 -3.21 16.15 -17.65
N SER A 60 -3.11 17.30 -16.99
CA SER A 60 -2.55 17.42 -15.64
C SER A 60 -3.30 16.53 -14.67
N GLU A 61 -4.63 16.67 -14.60
CA GLU A 61 -5.47 15.85 -13.72
C GLU A 61 -5.28 14.35 -13.98
N ASN A 62 -5.34 13.94 -15.25
CA ASN A 62 -5.16 12.53 -15.62
C ASN A 62 -3.78 11.98 -15.24
N ILE A 63 -2.71 12.75 -15.45
CA ILE A 63 -1.35 12.32 -15.15
C ILE A 63 -1.13 12.26 -13.63
N THR A 64 -1.58 13.28 -12.90
CA THR A 64 -1.51 13.29 -11.44
C THR A 64 -2.31 12.14 -10.82
N LEU A 65 -3.46 11.77 -11.39
CA LEU A 65 -4.21 10.59 -10.97
C LEU A 65 -3.48 9.26 -11.29
N ARG A 66 -2.72 9.19 -12.39
CA ARG A 66 -1.93 7.98 -12.73
C ARG A 66 -0.82 7.70 -11.73
N ILE A 67 -0.14 8.73 -11.24
CA ILE A 67 0.91 8.57 -10.21
C ILE A 67 0.33 8.34 -8.82
N CYS A 68 -0.94 8.70 -8.60
CA CYS A 68 -1.59 8.52 -7.30
C CYS A 68 -1.72 7.04 -6.92
N ALA A 69 -2.06 6.16 -7.85
CA ALA A 69 -2.21 4.73 -7.57
C ALA A 69 -0.91 4.07 -7.04
N PRO A 70 0.24 4.16 -7.73
CA PRO A 70 1.49 3.60 -7.20
C PRO A 70 1.94 4.30 -5.91
N LEU A 71 1.77 5.62 -5.77
CA LEU A 71 2.10 6.31 -4.52
C LEU A 71 1.24 5.83 -3.35
N LEU A 72 -0.08 5.73 -3.51
CA LEU A 72 -0.97 5.27 -2.45
C LEU A 72 -0.69 3.82 -2.04
N GLN A 73 -0.29 2.97 -3.00
CA GLN A 73 0.14 1.61 -2.70
C GLN A 73 1.34 1.62 -1.74
N GLU A 74 2.38 2.38 -2.05
CA GLU A 74 3.58 2.41 -1.23
C GLU A 74 3.39 3.14 0.10
N LEU A 75 2.63 4.24 0.12
CA LEU A 75 2.21 4.90 1.36
C LEU A 75 1.38 3.96 2.26
N GLY A 76 0.53 3.13 1.67
CA GLY A 76 -0.19 2.07 2.36
C GLY A 76 0.76 1.05 3.01
N ARG A 77 1.80 0.62 2.28
CA ARG A 77 2.84 -0.28 2.82
C ARG A 77 3.61 0.37 3.96
N LEU A 78 3.95 1.66 3.89
CA LEU A 78 4.59 2.37 5.01
C LEU A 78 3.72 2.38 6.27
N ARG A 79 2.41 2.61 6.13
CA ARG A 79 1.49 2.54 7.27
C ARG A 79 1.46 1.16 7.93
N VAL A 80 1.57 0.11 7.11
CA VAL A 80 1.66 -1.27 7.64
C VAL A 80 2.97 -1.47 8.40
N VAL A 81 4.10 -0.97 7.89
CA VAL A 81 5.38 -0.99 8.62
C VAL A 81 5.26 -0.27 9.97
N ASP A 82 4.65 0.91 9.99
CA ASP A 82 4.45 1.68 11.22
C ASP A 82 3.54 0.95 12.22
N ALA A 83 2.48 0.30 11.73
CA ALA A 83 1.61 -0.53 12.55
C ALA A 83 2.36 -1.72 13.17
N PHE A 84 3.22 -2.40 12.39
CA PHE A 84 4.04 -3.49 12.92
C PHE A 84 5.07 -3.01 13.93
N ARG A 85 5.68 -1.84 13.73
CA ARG A 85 6.60 -1.23 14.71
C ARG A 85 5.93 -0.97 16.05
N ALA A 86 4.68 -0.50 16.03
CA ALA A 86 3.91 -0.31 17.25
C ALA A 86 3.64 -1.63 18.01
N LEU A 87 3.70 -2.78 17.32
CA LEU A 87 3.51 -4.11 17.92
C LEU A 87 4.81 -4.74 18.44
N VAL A 88 5.99 -4.26 18.04
CA VAL A 88 7.28 -4.85 18.43
C VAL A 88 7.45 -4.91 19.95
N SER A 89 7.06 -3.85 20.68
CA SER A 89 7.15 -3.84 22.14
C SER A 89 6.25 -4.89 22.81
N TYR A 90 5.08 -5.17 22.22
CA TYR A 90 4.17 -6.21 22.71
C TYR A 90 4.72 -7.62 22.42
N GLN A 91 5.46 -7.78 21.33
CA GLN A 91 6.06 -9.05 20.97
C GLN A 91 7.09 -9.51 22.00
N ASP A 92 7.95 -8.62 22.50
CA ASP A 92 8.97 -9.02 23.48
C ASP A 92 8.33 -9.61 24.74
N THR A 93 7.30 -8.93 25.27
CA THR A 93 6.53 -9.44 26.41
C THR A 93 5.81 -10.75 26.09
N LEU A 94 5.21 -10.87 24.90
CA LEU A 94 4.53 -12.09 24.49
C LEU A 94 5.49 -13.28 24.36
N ASN A 95 6.68 -13.06 23.79
CA ASN A 95 7.70 -14.08 23.60
C ASN A 95 8.21 -14.60 24.95
N SER A 96 8.55 -13.71 25.90
CA SER A 96 8.96 -14.11 27.25
C SER A 96 7.86 -14.91 27.95
N ASN A 97 6.61 -14.44 27.91
CA ASN A 97 5.49 -15.14 28.53
C ASN A 97 5.25 -16.54 27.95
N LEU A 98 5.33 -16.69 26.62
CA LEU A 98 5.18 -17.99 25.96
C LEU A 98 6.35 -18.92 26.28
N ALA A 99 7.57 -18.40 26.33
CA ALA A 99 8.76 -19.17 26.69
C ALA A 99 8.66 -19.70 28.13
N PHE A 100 8.28 -18.84 29.08
CA PHE A 100 8.10 -19.24 30.47
C PHE A 100 6.95 -20.23 30.66
N ASP A 101 5.77 -19.99 30.07
CA ASP A 101 4.64 -20.93 30.17
C ASP A 101 5.00 -22.30 29.58
N ALA A 102 5.69 -22.35 28.43
CA ALA A 102 6.17 -23.60 27.85
C ALA A 102 7.21 -24.29 28.75
N TYR A 103 8.15 -23.54 29.32
CA TYR A 103 9.17 -24.04 30.24
C TYR A 103 8.53 -24.64 31.49
N TYR A 104 7.68 -23.89 32.21
CA TYR A 104 7.07 -24.36 33.45
C TYR A 104 6.20 -25.59 33.23
N ARG A 105 5.41 -25.65 32.15
CA ARG A 105 4.63 -26.86 31.81
C ARG A 105 5.53 -28.05 31.52
N GLY A 106 6.64 -27.83 30.81
CA GLY A 106 7.63 -28.86 30.53
C GLY A 106 8.33 -29.35 31.79
N HIS A 107 8.74 -28.42 32.66
CA HIS A 107 9.41 -28.70 33.92
C HIS A 107 8.50 -29.43 34.91
N GLU A 108 7.25 -29.00 35.02
CA GLU A 108 6.21 -29.69 35.79
C GLU A 108 6.02 -31.12 35.27
N ALA A 109 5.73 -31.30 33.98
CA ALA A 109 5.53 -32.61 33.38
C ALA A 109 6.75 -33.53 33.56
N GLY A 110 7.97 -33.00 33.39
CA GLY A 110 9.21 -33.71 33.63
C GLY A 110 9.39 -34.13 35.09
N SER A 111 9.04 -33.25 36.03
CA SER A 111 9.09 -33.51 37.47
C SER A 111 8.13 -34.64 37.87
N TYR A 112 6.89 -34.62 37.40
CA TYR A 112 5.94 -35.72 37.62
C TYR A 112 6.43 -37.02 37.01
N HIS A 113 6.98 -36.97 35.79
CA HIS A 113 7.52 -38.16 35.13
C HIS A 113 8.64 -38.80 35.96
N ALA A 114 9.62 -38.00 36.39
CA ALA A 114 10.74 -38.47 37.21
C ALA A 114 10.28 -38.99 38.59
N TRP A 115 9.33 -38.29 39.24
CA TRP A 115 8.77 -38.68 40.53
C TRP A 115 8.07 -40.03 40.47
N ASN A 116 7.19 -40.21 39.48
CA ASN A 116 6.49 -41.47 39.25
C ASN A 116 7.46 -42.60 38.91
N HIS A 117 8.47 -42.33 38.08
CA HIS A 117 9.49 -43.32 37.71
C HIS A 117 10.35 -43.75 38.90
N ALA A 118 10.57 -42.88 39.88
CA ALA A 118 11.24 -43.21 41.15
C ALA A 118 10.36 -44.04 42.11
N GLY A 119 9.16 -44.46 41.69
CA GLY A 119 8.23 -45.25 42.48
C GLY A 119 7.53 -44.46 43.58
N LYS A 120 7.58 -43.12 43.51
CA LYS A 120 6.86 -42.25 44.44
C LYS A 120 5.43 -42.03 43.94
N THR A 121 4.53 -41.75 44.88
CA THR A 121 3.12 -41.48 44.59
C THR A 121 2.76 -40.06 45.02
N GLY A 122 1.81 -39.42 44.34
CA GLY A 122 1.38 -38.06 44.66
C GLY A 122 2.15 -36.99 43.89
N HIS A 123 2.17 -35.77 44.44
CA HIS A 123 2.76 -34.59 43.79
C HIS A 123 4.26 -34.48 44.09
N PRO A 124 5.09 -34.04 43.13
CA PRO A 124 6.48 -33.67 43.39
C PRO A 124 6.56 -32.51 44.41
N PRO A 125 7.61 -32.46 45.25
CA PRO A 125 7.77 -31.37 46.24
C PRO A 125 7.79 -29.95 45.64
N SER A 126 8.32 -29.81 44.42
CA SER A 126 8.38 -28.54 43.69
C SER A 126 7.04 -28.12 43.07
N TRP A 127 6.03 -28.99 43.08
CA TRP A 127 4.72 -28.77 42.45
C TRP A 127 3.58 -29.24 43.35
N PRO A 128 3.41 -28.64 44.55
CA PRO A 128 2.37 -29.01 45.50
C PRO A 128 0.96 -28.72 44.94
N LYS A 129 -0.05 -29.37 45.52
CA LYS A 129 -1.44 -29.23 45.08
C LYS A 129 -2.08 -27.98 45.72
N GLY A 130 -2.55 -27.04 44.90
CA GLY A 130 -3.27 -25.85 45.37
C GLY A 130 -2.53 -24.54 45.05
N GLU A 131 -2.89 -23.45 45.72
CA GLU A 131 -2.19 -22.16 45.63
C GLU A 131 -1.00 -22.06 46.60
N ASP A 132 -0.73 -23.13 47.36
CA ASP A 132 0.38 -23.14 48.30
C ASP A 132 1.70 -23.01 47.54
N PRO A 133 2.56 -22.04 47.90
CA PRO A 133 3.84 -21.87 47.23
C PRO A 133 4.70 -23.14 47.41
N PRO A 134 5.56 -23.48 46.43
CA PRO A 134 6.44 -24.64 46.53
C PRO A 134 7.27 -24.59 47.81
N GLU A 135 7.34 -25.70 48.55
CA GLU A 135 8.19 -25.80 49.75
C GLU A 135 9.68 -25.68 49.41
N VAL A 136 10.06 -26.05 48.17
CA VAL A 136 11.41 -25.94 47.63
C VAL A 136 11.33 -25.40 46.20
N TRP A 137 11.71 -24.14 46.02
CA TRP A 137 11.97 -23.57 44.70
C TRP A 137 13.28 -24.14 44.15
N ASP A 138 13.28 -24.67 42.93
CA ASP A 138 14.49 -25.21 42.31
C ASP A 138 15.37 -24.04 41.83
N PRO A 139 16.60 -23.86 42.36
CA PRO A 139 17.52 -22.83 41.89
C PRO A 139 17.94 -23.00 40.42
N ALA A 140 17.71 -24.17 39.81
CA ALA A 140 17.86 -24.35 38.37
C ALA A 140 16.80 -23.56 37.58
N MET A 141 15.55 -23.46 38.09
CA MET A 141 14.48 -22.73 37.41
C MET A 141 14.77 -21.25 37.28
N GLU A 142 15.33 -20.61 38.31
CA GLU A 142 15.72 -19.20 38.26
C GLU A 142 16.81 -18.94 37.20
N ARG A 143 17.80 -19.83 37.10
CA ARG A 143 18.85 -19.73 36.06
C ARG A 143 18.31 -19.98 34.66
N ASP A 144 17.42 -20.96 34.52
CA ASP A 144 16.80 -21.28 33.24
C ASP A 144 15.87 -20.14 32.78
N GLU A 145 15.16 -19.47 33.71
CA GLU A 145 14.36 -18.28 33.43
C GLU A 145 15.22 -17.13 32.91
N GLU A 146 16.36 -16.84 33.56
CA GLU A 146 17.31 -15.83 33.09
C GLU A 146 17.83 -16.16 31.67
N GLU A 147 18.15 -17.44 31.40
CA GLU A 147 18.59 -17.88 30.08
C GLU A 147 17.47 -17.77 29.03
N LEU A 148 16.24 -18.15 29.38
CA LEU A 148 15.08 -18.05 28.50
C LEU A 148 14.73 -16.61 28.18
N GLU A 149 14.84 -15.68 29.12
CA GLU A 149 14.64 -14.25 28.88
C GLU A 149 15.65 -13.71 27.86
N VAL A 150 16.92 -14.12 27.98
CA VAL A 150 17.98 -13.78 27.01
C VAL A 150 17.64 -14.33 25.62
N ILE A 151 17.16 -15.58 25.53
CA ILE A 151 16.76 -16.20 24.26
C ILE A 151 15.54 -15.49 23.66
N ALA A 152 14.51 -15.24 24.46
CA ALA A 152 13.27 -14.58 24.04
C ALA A 152 13.56 -13.18 23.47
N LYS A 153 14.42 -12.41 24.17
CA LYS A 153 14.89 -11.11 23.71
C LYS A 153 15.64 -11.20 22.39
N LYS A 154 16.56 -12.16 22.25
CA LYS A 154 17.30 -12.39 21.00
C LYS A 154 16.36 -12.75 19.84
N CYS A 155 15.29 -13.50 20.10
CA CYS A 155 14.25 -13.76 19.10
C CYS A 155 13.47 -12.49 18.72
N GLY A 156 13.25 -11.58 19.68
CA GLY A 156 12.63 -10.27 19.44
C GLY A 156 13.42 -9.36 18.50
N GLU A 157 14.75 -9.41 18.56
CA GLU A 157 15.66 -8.57 17.75
C GLU A 157 15.56 -8.77 16.23
N PHE A 158 14.97 -9.88 15.76
CA PHE A 158 14.85 -10.19 14.34
C PHE A 158 13.89 -9.25 13.60
N LEU A 159 12.75 -8.91 14.22
CA LEU A 159 11.72 -8.11 13.54
C LEU A 159 12.14 -6.66 13.27
N PRO A 160 12.76 -5.92 14.20
CA PRO A 160 13.25 -4.57 13.93
C PRO A 160 14.10 -4.49 12.66
N GLY A 161 15.06 -5.39 12.48
CA GLY A 161 15.92 -5.41 11.30
C GLY A 161 15.16 -5.68 9.99
N ILE A 162 14.14 -6.53 10.01
CA ILE A 162 13.26 -6.73 8.85
C ILE A 162 12.46 -5.47 8.54
N LEU A 163 11.88 -4.85 9.57
CA LEU A 163 11.05 -3.66 9.42
C LEU A 163 11.87 -2.48 8.90
N ASP A 164 13.12 -2.32 9.33
CA ASP A 164 14.02 -1.28 8.84
C ASP A 164 14.39 -1.48 7.36
N ARG A 165 14.65 -2.73 6.96
CA ARG A 165 14.91 -3.04 5.55
C ARG A 165 13.66 -2.78 4.70
N LEU A 166 12.50 -3.23 5.16
CA LEU A 166 11.23 -3.04 4.46
C LEU A 166 10.86 -1.57 4.36
N GLU A 167 11.06 -0.78 5.41
CA GLU A 167 10.88 0.66 5.39
C GLU A 167 11.74 1.30 4.31
N ARG A 168 13.05 1.04 4.30
CA ARG A 168 13.97 1.60 3.31
C ARG A 168 13.56 1.26 1.88
N GLU A 169 13.16 0.01 1.64
CA GLU A 169 12.69 -0.44 0.33
C GLU A 169 11.42 0.32 -0.11
N VAL A 170 10.42 0.40 0.75
CA VAL A 170 9.14 1.06 0.44
C VAL A 170 9.34 2.57 0.28
N VAL A 171 10.15 3.20 1.13
CA VAL A 171 10.51 4.62 0.99
C VAL A 171 11.21 4.86 -0.34
N ALA A 172 12.17 4.02 -0.73
CA ALA A 172 12.87 4.16 -2.01
C ALA A 172 11.92 4.07 -3.19
N GLN A 173 11.00 3.10 -3.19
CA GLN A 173 10.00 2.94 -4.26
C GLN A 173 9.06 4.14 -4.34
N ALA A 174 8.48 4.56 -3.22
CA ALA A 174 7.57 5.70 -3.18
C ALA A 174 8.26 7.01 -3.58
N PHE A 175 9.48 7.23 -3.07
CA PHE A 175 10.23 8.46 -3.32
C PHE A 175 10.70 8.54 -4.78
N THR A 176 11.10 7.41 -5.38
CA THR A 176 11.41 7.33 -6.81
C THR A 176 10.21 7.72 -7.67
N VAL A 177 9.00 7.25 -7.34
CA VAL A 177 7.78 7.64 -8.07
C VAL A 177 7.49 9.13 -7.93
N TRP A 178 7.63 9.67 -6.72
CA TRP A 178 7.42 11.09 -6.47
C TRP A 178 8.41 11.97 -7.24
N VAL A 179 9.70 11.67 -7.17
CA VAL A 179 10.75 12.42 -7.88
C VAL A 179 10.58 12.33 -9.41
N GLY A 180 10.18 11.17 -9.94
CA GLY A 180 9.84 11.03 -11.36
C GLY A 180 8.68 11.92 -11.78
N TYR A 181 7.66 12.06 -10.92
CA TYR A 181 6.55 12.99 -11.13
C TYR A 181 6.99 14.46 -10.99
N GLU A 182 7.87 14.79 -10.06
CA GLU A 182 8.44 16.13 -9.92
C GLU A 182 9.20 16.56 -11.16
N ALA A 183 10.09 15.70 -11.65
CA ALA A 183 10.85 15.94 -12.87
C ALA A 183 9.92 16.16 -14.08
N PHE A 184 8.85 15.37 -14.18
CA PHE A 184 7.83 15.58 -15.23
C PHE A 184 7.14 16.94 -15.08
N CYS A 185 6.72 17.30 -13.87
CA CYS A 185 6.00 18.54 -13.61
C CYS A 185 6.85 19.77 -13.95
N GLU A 186 8.12 19.76 -13.57
CA GLU A 186 9.05 20.84 -13.86
C GLU A 186 9.30 20.99 -15.37
N GLU A 187 9.60 19.90 -16.07
CA GLU A 187 9.99 19.95 -17.49
C GLU A 187 8.82 20.11 -18.46
N SER A 188 7.73 19.36 -18.23
CA SER A 188 6.61 19.27 -19.20
C SER A 188 5.44 20.16 -18.82
N ALA A 189 5.03 20.16 -17.55
CA ALA A 189 3.88 20.95 -17.10
C ALA A 189 4.25 22.42 -16.83
N GLY A 190 5.51 22.68 -16.47
CA GLY A 190 5.99 24.02 -16.11
C GLY A 190 5.40 24.54 -14.79
N VAL A 191 4.96 23.64 -13.92
CA VAL A 191 4.36 23.94 -12.61
C VAL A 191 4.98 23.01 -11.57
N PRO A 192 5.30 23.48 -10.36
CA PRO A 192 5.80 22.60 -9.30
C PRO A 192 4.83 21.47 -8.97
N ALA A 193 5.38 20.28 -8.72
CA ALA A 193 4.61 19.06 -8.52
C ALA A 193 3.72 19.14 -7.27
N ASP A 194 4.22 19.74 -6.19
CA ASP A 194 3.48 19.97 -4.95
C ASP A 194 2.22 20.82 -5.19
N LYS A 195 2.31 21.85 -6.05
CA LYS A 195 1.16 22.69 -6.40
C LYS A 195 0.14 21.93 -7.23
N LEU A 196 0.59 21.14 -8.20
CA LEU A 196 -0.32 20.38 -9.04
C LEU A 196 -0.98 19.23 -8.27
N ALA A 197 -0.19 18.54 -7.44
CA ALA A 197 -0.69 17.50 -6.55
C ALA A 197 -1.61 18.06 -5.46
N ALA A 198 -1.37 19.25 -4.91
CA ALA A 198 -2.27 19.85 -3.94
C ALA A 198 -3.68 20.11 -4.50
N VAL A 199 -3.81 20.37 -5.81
CA VAL A 199 -5.11 20.54 -6.46
C VAL A 199 -5.83 19.21 -6.66
N VAL A 200 -5.12 18.19 -7.16
CA VAL A 200 -5.72 16.92 -7.59
C VAL A 200 -5.77 15.88 -6.46
N LEU A 201 -4.77 15.88 -5.59
CA LEU A 201 -4.48 14.89 -4.54
C LEU A 201 -4.43 15.51 -3.13
N ALA A 202 -5.20 16.58 -2.87
CA ALA A 202 -5.21 17.28 -1.59
C ALA A 202 -5.17 16.36 -0.34
N PRO A 203 -5.92 15.24 -0.27
CA PRO A 203 -5.91 14.35 0.91
C PRO A 203 -4.59 13.59 1.16
N VAL A 204 -3.68 13.56 0.19
CA VAL A 204 -2.46 12.73 0.21
C VAL A 204 -1.20 13.57 0.44
N MET A 205 -1.29 14.91 0.35
CA MET A 205 -0.12 15.80 0.44
C MET A 205 0.66 15.66 1.75
N GLU A 206 -0.03 15.59 2.90
CA GLU A 206 0.64 15.39 4.19
C GLU A 206 1.47 14.09 4.24
N GLN A 207 1.03 13.07 3.52
CA GLN A 207 1.72 11.78 3.46
C GLN A 207 2.92 11.82 2.53
N ILE A 208 2.85 12.63 1.46
CA ILE A 208 3.98 12.89 0.56
C ILE A 208 5.05 13.69 1.29
N GLU A 209 4.68 14.75 2.00
CA GLU A 209 5.63 15.53 2.84
C GLU A 209 6.24 14.68 3.96
N ALA A 210 5.48 13.73 4.51
CA ALA A 210 6.01 12.76 5.48
C ALA A 210 6.99 11.77 4.81
N LEU A 211 6.69 11.33 3.58
CA LEU A 211 7.56 10.47 2.79
C LEU A 211 8.90 11.15 2.48
N GLU A 212 8.90 12.40 2.02
CA GLU A 212 10.12 13.16 1.72
C GLU A 212 11.03 13.30 2.93
N ARG A 213 10.47 13.73 4.07
CA ARG A 213 11.21 13.80 5.35
C ARG A 213 11.75 12.44 5.77
N ARG A 214 11.01 11.36 5.50
CA ARG A 214 11.44 10.00 5.82
C ARG A 214 12.58 9.55 4.92
N ALA A 215 12.52 9.83 3.62
CA ALA A 215 13.60 9.57 2.67
C ALA A 215 14.88 10.30 3.07
N GLU A 216 14.78 11.59 3.41
CA GLU A 216 15.89 12.39 3.92
C GLU A 216 16.48 11.77 5.20
N SER A 217 15.63 11.44 6.18
CA SER A 217 16.09 10.87 7.46
C SER A 217 16.81 9.51 7.30
N LEU A 218 16.44 8.74 6.28
CA LEU A 218 17.02 7.42 6.00
C LEU A 218 18.21 7.49 5.05
N GLY A 219 18.48 8.65 4.44
CA GLY A 219 19.47 8.84 3.38
C GLY A 219 19.15 7.98 2.15
N VAL A 220 17.86 7.88 1.80
CA VAL A 220 17.38 7.11 0.65
C VAL A 220 17.34 8.02 -0.58
N GLU A 221 18.11 7.66 -1.59
CA GLU A 221 18.11 8.33 -2.88
C GLU A 221 17.13 7.64 -3.84
N PRO A 222 16.50 8.40 -4.75
CA PRO A 222 15.61 7.84 -5.76
C PRO A 222 16.42 7.06 -6.82
N GLU A 223 15.81 6.02 -7.39
CA GLU A 223 16.46 5.22 -8.44
C GLU A 223 16.45 5.95 -9.78
N ALA A 224 17.62 6.47 -10.19
CA ALA A 224 17.74 7.40 -11.32
C ALA A 224 17.17 6.85 -12.64
N GLU A 225 17.36 5.57 -12.94
CA GLU A 225 16.82 4.94 -14.16
C GLU A 225 15.29 4.95 -14.13
N THR A 226 14.68 4.53 -13.02
CA THR A 226 13.22 4.51 -12.86
C THR A 226 12.62 5.92 -12.80
N VAL A 227 13.31 6.89 -12.18
CA VAL A 227 12.89 8.31 -12.23
C VAL A 227 12.76 8.77 -13.68
N GLU A 228 13.75 8.46 -14.51
CA GLU A 228 13.76 8.84 -15.91
C GLU A 228 12.67 8.12 -16.72
N GLU A 229 12.46 6.82 -16.49
CA GLU A 229 11.38 6.06 -17.12
C GLU A 229 10.00 6.65 -16.80
N ILE A 230 9.76 6.98 -15.52
CA ILE A 230 8.51 7.61 -15.07
C ILE A 230 8.36 8.96 -15.75
N ARG A 231 9.38 9.83 -15.70
CA ARG A 231 9.36 11.16 -16.33
C ARG A 231 9.01 11.07 -17.81
N GLN A 232 9.70 10.21 -18.56
CA GLN A 232 9.47 10.00 -20.00
C GLN A 232 8.05 9.47 -20.28
N GLY A 233 7.60 8.47 -19.52
CA GLY A 233 6.26 7.90 -19.67
C GLY A 233 5.15 8.92 -19.42
N LEU A 234 5.30 9.79 -18.42
CA LEU A 234 4.36 10.88 -18.14
C LEU A 234 4.42 11.95 -19.23
N ALA A 235 5.61 12.32 -19.72
CA ALA A 235 5.78 13.27 -20.82
C ALA A 235 5.17 12.77 -22.14
N GLU A 236 5.22 11.46 -22.41
CA GLU A 236 4.52 10.85 -23.54
C GLU A 236 3.01 10.91 -23.37
N ALA A 237 2.50 10.60 -22.18
CA ALA A 237 1.08 10.71 -21.86
C ALA A 237 0.58 12.15 -22.03
N TRP A 238 1.35 13.14 -21.58
CA TRP A 238 1.08 14.56 -21.75
C TRP A 238 0.98 14.95 -23.23
N ARG A 239 1.99 14.61 -24.04
CA ARG A 239 1.99 14.88 -25.49
C ARG A 239 0.85 14.19 -26.23
N MET A 240 0.38 13.03 -25.75
CA MET A 240 -0.80 12.38 -26.30
C MET A 240 -2.09 13.13 -25.96
N ALA A 241 -2.23 13.62 -24.72
CA ALA A 241 -3.38 14.39 -24.29
C ALA A 241 -3.47 15.73 -25.05
N GLU A 242 -2.35 16.47 -25.17
CA GLU A 242 -2.29 17.72 -25.94
C GLU A 242 -2.70 17.51 -27.41
N ARG A 243 -2.25 16.40 -28.04
CA ARG A 243 -2.62 16.06 -29.44
C ARG A 243 -4.10 15.73 -29.62
N ARG A 244 -4.72 15.06 -28.64
CA ARG A 244 -6.15 14.73 -28.69
C ARG A 244 -7.02 15.96 -28.40
N GLY A 245 -6.47 16.95 -27.69
CA GLY A 245 -7.17 18.16 -27.30
C GLY A 245 -8.44 17.86 -26.50
N ILE A 246 -8.31 16.87 -25.60
CA ILE A 246 -9.25 16.50 -24.53
C ILE A 246 -8.77 17.22 -23.28
#